data_AF-A0A920FGB3-F1
#
_entry.id   AF-A0A920FGB3-F1
#
_cell.length_a   1.000
_cell.length_b   1.000
_cell.length_c   1.000
_cell.angle_alpha   90.00
_cell.angle_beta   90.00
_cell.angle_gamma   90.00
#
_symmetry.space_group_name_H-M   'P 1'
#
loop_
_entity.id
_entity.type
_entity.pdbx_description
1 polymer ?
#
loop_
_entity_poly.entity_id
_entity_poly.type
_entity_poly.pdbx_seq_one_letter_code
_entity_poly.pdbx_strand_id
1 'polypeptide(L)' 'MKKVDQLLNEYGESHKNKTNKFIHWICVPAIFFSIVGLVWEIPLGPLVDLKYNGYQYVNWASLTLCLVFVYYFTLSPCSL' A
#
# COMPACT_ATOMS: atom_id res chain seq x y z
N MET A 1 -28.06 -10.08 -18.24
CA MET A 1 -26.77 -9.80 -17.57
C MET A 1 -27.06 -8.87 -16.40
N LYS A 2 -26.47 -9.09 -15.21
CA LYS A 2 -26.74 -8.18 -14.08
C LYS A 2 -26.03 -6.86 -14.35
N LYS A 3 -26.59 -5.75 -13.84
CA LYS A 3 -26.00 -4.40 -13.98
C LYS A 3 -24.55 -4.34 -13.48
N VAL A 4 -24.23 -5.11 -12.45
CA VAL A 4 -22.87 -5.25 -11.90
C VAL A 4 -21.91 -5.85 -12.93
N ASP A 5 -22.32 -6.90 -13.65
CA ASP A 5 -21.47 -7.55 -14.66
C ASP A 5 -21.13 -6.59 -15.82
N GLN A 6 -22.06 -5.72 -16.19
CA GLN A 6 -21.84 -4.70 -17.23
C GLN A 6 -20.83 -3.65 -16.76
N LEU A 7 -20.99 -3.12 -15.54
CA LEU A 7 -20.06 -2.15 -14.96
C LEU A 7 -18.65 -2.75 -14.79
N LEU A 8 -18.55 -4.03 -14.40
CA LEU A 8 -17.28 -4.73 -14.29
C LEU A 8 -16.62 -4.96 -15.65
N ASN A 9 -17.40 -5.26 -16.69
CA ASN A 9 -16.87 -5.40 -18.05
C ASN A 9 -16.33 -4.07 -18.58
N GLU A 10 -17.08 -2.98 -18.41
CA GLU A 10 -16.68 -1.63 -18.84
C GLU A 10 -15.43 -1.15 -18.08
N TYR A 11 -15.35 -1.42 -16.77
CA TYR A 11 -14.14 -1.22 -15.98
C TYR A 11 -12.96 -2.06 -16.51
N GLY A 12 -13.21 -3.32 -16.86
CA GLY A 12 -12.22 -4.25 -17.38
C GLY A 12 -11.66 -3.88 -18.76
N GLU A 13 -12.42 -3.18 -19.61
CA GLU A 13 -11.94 -2.70 -20.91
C GLU A 13 -10.78 -1.71 -20.77
N SER A 14 -10.87 -0.81 -19.78
CA SER A 14 -9.78 0.12 -19.47
C SER A 14 -8.49 -0.58 -19.00
N HIS A 15 -8.61 -1.81 -18.46
CA HIS A 15 -7.51 -2.65 -18.01
C HIS A 15 -6.92 -3.54 -19.13
N LYS A 16 -7.51 -3.54 -20.33
CA LYS A 16 -6.94 -4.20 -21.52
C LYS A 16 -5.98 -3.31 -22.30
N ASN A 17 -6.07 -1.99 -22.13
CA ASN A 17 -5.18 -1.05 -22.82
C ASN A 17 -3.74 -1.16 -22.27
N LYS A 18 -2.80 -1.58 -23.12
CA LYS A 18 -1.39 -1.81 -22.77
C LYS A 18 -0.72 -0.55 -22.21
N THR A 19 -1.03 0.62 -22.75
CA THR A 19 -0.46 1.90 -22.31
C THR A 19 -0.94 2.27 -20.91
N ASN A 20 -2.24 2.12 -20.64
CA ASN A 20 -2.80 2.37 -19.31
C ASN A 20 -2.19 1.44 -18.25
N LYS A 21 -2.04 0.15 -18.58
CA LYS A 21 -1.41 -0.82 -17.70
C LYS A 21 0.06 -0.47 -17.40
N PHE A 22 0.81 -0.02 -18.40
CA PHE A 22 2.20 0.41 -18.22
C PHE A 22 2.31 1.63 -17.29
N ILE A 23 1.48 2.65 -17.52
CA ILE A 23 1.41 3.84 -16.64
C ILE A 23 1.07 3.41 -15.22
N HIS A 24 0.04 2.58 -15.04
CA HIS A 24 -0.38 2.10 -13.73
C HIS A 24 0.75 1.33 -13.01
N TRP A 25 1.50 0.49 -13.73
CA TRP A 25 2.61 -0.28 -13.17
C TRP A 25 3.76 0.59 -12.64
N ILE A 26 3.95 1.80 -13.16
CA ILE A 26 4.95 2.77 -12.66
C ILE A 26 4.34 3.67 -11.58
N CYS A 27 3.15 4.24 -11.86
CA CYS A 27 2.52 5.23 -10.99
C CYS A 27 2.09 4.63 -9.65
N VAL A 28 1.58 3.40 -9.61
CA VAL A 28 1.12 2.81 -8.34
C VAL A 28 2.27 2.58 -7.35
N PRO A 29 3.39 1.95 -7.74
CA PRO A 29 4.56 1.87 -6.85
C PRO A 29 5.10 3.24 -6.44
N ALA A 30 5.14 4.20 -7.36
CA ALA A 30 5.62 5.55 -7.06
C ALA A 30 4.73 6.28 -6.04
N ILE A 31 3.41 6.19 -6.20
CA ILE A 31 2.44 6.77 -5.25
C ILE A 31 2.58 6.09 -3.89
N PHE A 32 2.65 4.75 -3.85
CA PHE A 32 2.82 4.02 -2.60
C PHE A 32 4.11 4.42 -1.87
N PHE A 33 5.23 4.48 -2.59
CA PHE A 33 6.51 4.93 -2.05
C PHE A 33 6.42 6.36 -1.51
N SER A 34 5.77 7.26 -2.26
CA SER A 34 5.58 8.66 -1.85
C SER A 34 4.77 8.77 -0.56
N ILE A 35 3.68 8.00 -0.43
CA ILE A 35 2.86 7.96 0.78
C ILE A 35 3.69 7.46 1.97
N VAL A 36 4.44 6.37 1.80
CA VAL A 36 5.31 5.85 2.88
C VAL A 36 6.35 6.89 3.30
N GLY A 37 6.95 7.60 2.34
CA GLY A 37 7.87 8.70 2.62
C GLY A 37 7.22 9.87 3.36
N LEU A 38 6.01 10.27 2.96
CA LEU A 38 5.25 11.32 3.66
C LEU A 38 4.91 10.91 5.10
N VAL A 39 4.56 9.65 5.35
CA VAL A 39 4.32 9.13 6.70
C VAL A 39 5.61 9.03 7.51
N TRP A 40 6.75 8.80 6.84
CA TRP A 40 8.07 8.78 7.49
C TRP A 40 8.47 10.14 8.06
N GLU A 41 8.11 11.23 7.37
CA GLU A 41 8.39 12.62 7.79
C GLU A 41 7.53 13.08 8.98
N ILE A 42 6.54 12.29 9.42
CA ILE A 42 5.71 12.66 10.57
C ILE A 42 6.59 12.67 11.84
N PRO A 43 6.59 13.79 12.61
CA PRO A 43 7.37 13.87 13.84
C PRO A 43 6.95 12.78 14.83
N LEU A 44 7.95 12.18 15.47
CA LEU A 44 7.76 10.97 16.27
C LEU A 44 6.86 11.16 17.49
N GLY A 45 6.86 12.35 18.09
CA GLY A 45 6.10 12.65 19.30
C GLY A 45 6.29 11.57 20.38
N PRO A 46 5.26 10.81 20.75
CA PRO A 46 5.33 9.77 21.78
C PRO A 46 6.24 8.58 21.43
N LEU A 47 6.60 8.39 20.15
CA LEU A 47 7.48 7.29 19.73
C LEU A 47 8.97 7.58 20.00
N VAL A 48 9.32 8.79 20.46
CA VAL A 48 10.71 9.19 20.72
C VAL A 48 11.38 8.34 21.81
N ASP A 49 10.61 7.80 22.74
CA ASP A 49 11.11 6.99 23.86
C ASP A 49 11.33 5.52 23.47
N LEU A 50 10.83 5.09 22.31
CA LEU A 50 10.98 3.74 21.77
C LEU A 50 12.31 3.58 21.04
N LYS A 51 13.41 3.64 21.79
CA LYS A 51 14.78 3.41 21.30
C LYS A 51 15.30 2.06 21.79
N TYR A 52 15.98 1.33 20.91
CA TYR A 52 16.66 0.08 21.24
C TYR A 52 18.16 0.23 20.96
N ASN A 53 19.00 0.01 21.97
CA ASN A 53 20.46 0.22 21.89
C ASN A 53 20.86 1.60 21.32
N GLY A 54 20.08 2.64 21.62
CA GLY A 54 20.33 4.01 21.13
C GLY A 54 19.89 4.28 19.68
N TYR A 55 19.45 3.25 18.95
CA TYR A 55 18.91 3.39 17.60
C TYR A 55 17.38 3.47 17.62
N GLN A 56 16.85 4.34 16.77
CA GLN A 56 15.40 4.58 16.66
C GLN A 56 14.87 3.92 15.39
N TYR A 57 14.51 2.64 15.51
CA TYR A 57 13.99 1.84 14.40
C TYR A 57 12.48 2.01 14.19
N VAL A 58 11.75 2.49 15.19
CA VAL A 58 10.29 2.63 15.17
C VAL A 58 9.91 4.08 14.88
N ASN A 59 9.17 4.26 13.79
CA ASN A 59 8.49 5.51 13.42
C ASN A 59 7.05 5.22 12.97
N TRP A 60 6.30 6.26 12.65
CA TRP A 60 4.92 6.10 12.15
C TRP A 60 4.85 5.24 10.90
N ALA A 61 5.78 5.40 9.96
CA ALA A 61 5.83 4.59 8.73
C ALA A 61 5.99 3.09 9.01
N SER A 62 6.86 2.72 9.97
CA SER A 62 7.11 1.34 10.36
C SER A 62 5.87 0.69 11.01
N LEU A 63 5.14 1.44 11.84
CA LEU A 63 3.89 0.98 12.45
C LEU A 63 2.81 0.78 11.40
N THR A 64 2.62 1.75 10.50
CA THR A 64 1.64 1.64 9.41
C THR A 64 1.97 0.50 8.46
N LEU A 65 3.24 0.32 8.11
CA LEU A 65 3.67 -0.80 7.26
C LEU A 65 3.42 -2.14 7.95
N CYS A 66 3.71 -2.26 9.25
CA CYS A 66 3.40 -3.47 10.02
C CYS A 66 1.91 -3.83 9.94
N LEU A 67 1.01 -2.86 10.12
CA LEU A 67 -0.44 -3.06 9.98
C LEU A 67 -0.83 -3.49 8.56
N VAL A 68 -0.26 -2.84 7.54
CA VAL A 68 -0.48 -3.21 6.13
C VAL A 68 -0.01 -4.63 5.86
N PHE A 69 1.15 -5.04 6.38
CA PHE A 69 1.66 -6.39 6.24
C PHE A 69 0.72 -7.41 6.90
N VAL A 70 0.29 -7.18 8.15
CA VAL A 70 -0.66 -8.07 8.84
C VAL A 70 -1.95 -8.20 8.03
N TYR A 71 -2.52 -7.08 7.57
CA TYR A 71 -3.71 -7.10 6.73
C TYR A 71 -3.48 -7.88 5.43
N TYR A 72 -2.34 -7.68 4.76
CA TYR A 72 -1.99 -8.41 3.54
C TYR A 72 -1.85 -9.92 3.76
N PHE A 73 -1.25 -10.33 4.89
CA PHE A 73 -1.20 -11.74 5.29
C PHE A 73 -2.60 -12.32 5.54
N THR A 74 -3.53 -11.53 6.07
CA THR A 74 -4.93 -12.00 6.27
C THR A 74 -5.73 -12.10 4.98
N LEU A 75 -5.38 -11.27 3.98
CA LEU A 75 -6.01 -11.26 2.65
C LEU A 75 -5.48 -12.35 1.74
N SER A 76 -4.22 -12.72 1.92
CA SER A 76 -3.60 -13.79 1.15
C SER A 76 -4.31 -15.08 1.52
N PRO A 77 -5.12 -15.71 0.63
CA PRO A 77 -5.58 -17.05 0.90
C PRO A 77 -4.31 -17.87 1.02
N CYS A 78 -4.08 -18.44 2.20
CA CYS A 78 -3.15 -19.55 2.34
C CYS A 78 -3.77 -20.68 1.53
N SER A 79 -3.61 -20.64 0.20
CA SER A 79 -3.85 -21.76 -0.69
C SER A 79 -2.68 -22.70 -0.48
N LEU A 80 -2.70 -23.40 0.66
CA LEU A 80 -2.06 -24.70 0.82
C LEU A 80 -2.88 -25.74 0.07
#